data_AF-A0AA42I432-F1
#
_entry.id   AF-A0AA42I432-F1
#
_cell.length_a   1.000
_cell.length_b   1.000
_cell.length_c   1.000
_cell.angle_alpha   90.00
_cell.angle_beta   90.00
_cell.angle_gamma   90.00
#
_symmetry.space_group_name_H-M   'P 1'
#
loop_
_entity.id
_entity.type
_entity.pdbx_description
1 polymer ?
#
loop_
_entity_poly.entity_id
_entity_poly.type
_entity_poly.pdbx_seq_one_letter_code
_entity_poly.pdbx_strand_id
1 'polypeptide(L)'
;MNNLKTYEVLCVFFICILFCLEISILGRALIGFDSDFLSAGVTLFAAFIAWILYNDWRDPYSAQKLDDERSAIRVTAKSFRNSFYEFNSHVLNFPGGIPSNTGSYFAEYMRLEAQMLNYLEDLSENLHFYSTFFLEETEDINTRTHKENLIFYSEQIKIFHEKFHEFDPYTNFVGVFDNINTNVRNRFLMGIVEKLCNDLPKELAVMQNESLKKR
;
A
#
# COMPACT_ATOMS: atom_id res chain seq x y z
N MET A 1 24.44 -5.03 -3.37
CA MET A 1 25.77 -4.76 -3.94
C MET A 1 25.75 -4.77 -5.46
N ASN A 2 25.42 -3.65 -6.09
CA ASN A 2 25.94 -3.39 -7.44
C ASN A 2 27.47 -3.24 -7.31
N ASN A 3 28.20 -4.32 -7.59
CA ASN A 3 29.65 -4.45 -7.81
C ASN A 3 30.56 -3.26 -7.41
N LEU A 4 30.54 -2.84 -6.13
CA LEU A 4 31.61 -2.01 -5.59
C LEU A 4 32.85 -2.91 -5.54
N LYS A 5 33.76 -2.68 -6.48
CA LYS A 5 34.95 -3.53 -6.60
C LYS A 5 35.85 -3.21 -5.42
N THR A 6 36.53 -4.22 -4.88
CA THR A 6 37.39 -4.09 -3.70
C THR A 6 38.38 -2.92 -3.79
N TYR A 7 38.85 -2.59 -5.00
CA TYR A 7 39.74 -1.44 -5.23
C TYR A 7 39.07 -0.08 -4.98
N GLU A 8 37.78 0.08 -5.23
CA GLU A 8 37.05 1.34 -5.04
C GLU A 8 36.92 1.65 -3.55
N VAL A 9 36.61 0.63 -2.75
CA VAL A 9 36.54 0.72 -1.29
C VAL A 9 37.90 1.08 -0.70
N LEU A 10 38.98 0.46 -1.20
CA LEU A 10 40.35 0.79 -0.78
C LEU A 10 40.73 2.22 -1.19
N CYS A 11 40.38 2.67 -2.40
CA CYS A 11 40.62 4.06 -2.81
C CYS A 11 39.92 5.06 -1.89
N VAL A 12 38.65 4.82 -1.53
CA VAL A 12 37.93 5.72 -0.60
C VAL A 12 38.59 5.73 0.78
N PHE A 13 39.03 4.57 1.29
CA PHE A 13 39.78 4.50 2.55
C PHE A 13 41.03 5.39 2.53
N PHE A 14 41.82 5.29 1.46
CA PHE A 14 43.02 6.13 1.29
C PHE A 14 42.68 7.61 1.19
N ILE A 15 41.62 7.98 0.46
CA ILE A 15 41.16 9.38 0.35
C ILE A 15 40.72 9.91 1.73
N CYS A 16 39.98 9.13 2.52
CA CYS A 16 39.56 9.53 3.87
C CYS A 16 40.76 9.81 4.79
N ILE A 17 41.80 8.98 4.73
CA ILE A 17 43.03 9.17 5.50
C ILE A 17 43.77 10.43 5.05
N LEU A 18 43.95 10.61 3.73
CA LEU A 18 44.65 11.78 3.19
C LEU A 18 43.92 13.08 3.54
N PHE A 19 42.59 13.09 3.44
CA PHE A 19 41.77 14.23 3.82
C PHE A 19 41.91 14.59 5.31
N CYS A 20 41.89 13.59 6.20
CA CYS A 20 42.08 13.82 7.64
C CYS A 20 43.52 14.27 7.97
N LEU A 21 44.51 13.76 7.24
CA LEU A 21 45.91 14.18 7.35
C LEU A 21 46.08 15.66 6.97
N GLU A 22 45.51 16.08 5.83
CA GLU A 22 45.56 17.47 5.37
C GLU A 22 44.93 18.42 6.40
N ILE A 23 43.76 18.08 6.92
CA ILE A 23 43.08 18.87 7.96
C ILE A 23 43.92 18.94 9.24
N SER A 24 44.54 17.83 9.65
CA SER A 24 45.39 17.80 10.84
C SER A 24 46.64 18.68 10.69
N ILE A 25 47.29 18.66 9.53
CA ILE A 25 48.44 19.54 9.24
C ILE A 25 48.02 21.01 9.29
N LEU A 26 46.89 21.36 8.67
CA LEU A 26 46.32 22.72 8.70
C LEU A 26 45.95 23.16 10.12
N GLY A 27 45.28 22.31 10.89
CA GLY A 27 44.89 22.58 12.28
C GLY A 27 46.10 22.80 13.19
N ARG A 28 47.16 22.02 13.01
CA ARG A 28 48.42 22.20 13.73
C ARG A 28 49.09 23.52 13.38
N ALA A 29 49.13 23.88 12.09
CA ALA A 29 49.77 25.10 11.63
C ALA A 29 49.04 26.39 12.06
N LEU A 30 47.70 26.37 12.12
CA LEU A 30 46.89 27.56 12.41
C LEU A 30 46.54 27.72 13.90
N ILE A 31 46.31 26.62 14.61
CA ILE A 31 45.69 26.63 15.95
C ILE A 31 46.60 25.95 16.98
N GLY A 32 47.70 25.29 16.56
CA GLY A 32 48.58 24.55 17.45
C GLY A 32 47.93 23.30 18.06
N PHE A 33 46.86 22.81 17.43
CA PHE A 33 46.10 21.66 17.91
C PHE A 33 46.72 20.35 17.40
N ASP A 34 47.17 19.48 18.31
CA ASP A 34 47.62 18.12 17.98
C ASP A 34 46.41 17.17 18.06
N SER A 35 45.95 16.69 16.91
CA SER A 35 44.81 15.76 16.79
C SER A 35 45.24 14.41 16.21
N ASP A 36 44.64 13.32 16.69
CA ASP A 36 44.79 11.99 16.08
C ASP A 36 43.97 11.87 14.78
N PHE A 37 44.64 12.13 13.66
CA PHE A 37 44.05 12.04 12.32
C PHE A 37 43.70 10.62 11.89
N LEU A 38 44.37 9.59 12.44
CA LEU A 38 44.17 8.21 12.04
C LEU A 38 42.83 7.71 12.58
N SER A 39 42.53 7.96 13.86
CA SER A 39 41.23 7.62 14.46
C SER A 39 40.07 8.37 13.78
N ALA A 40 40.27 9.64 13.42
CA ALA A 40 39.28 10.43 12.68
C ALA A 40 39.04 9.86 11.27
N GLY A 41 40.10 9.50 10.54
CA GLY A 41 40.02 8.89 9.21
C GLY A 41 39.30 7.53 9.22
N VAL A 42 39.57 6.68 10.22
CA VAL A 42 38.86 5.40 10.39
C VAL A 42 37.37 5.63 10.66
N THR A 43 37.02 6.61 11.48
CA THR A 43 35.61 6.94 11.79
C THR A 43 34.86 7.46 10.57
N LEU A 44 35.51 8.33 9.78
CA LEU A 44 34.93 8.87 8.55
C LEU A 44 34.74 7.78 7.49
N PHE A 45 35.71 6.87 7.37
CA PHE A 45 35.57 5.69 6.52
C PHE A 45 34.44 4.77 7.00
N ALA A 46 34.33 4.52 8.31
CA ALA A 46 33.23 3.73 8.86
C ALA A 46 31.86 4.36 8.57
N ALA A 47 31.74 5.69 8.69
CA ALA A 47 30.53 6.43 8.32
C ALA A 47 30.19 6.30 6.82
N PHE A 48 31.20 6.34 5.95
CA PHE A 48 31.02 6.12 4.51
C PHE A 48 30.54 4.69 4.20
N ILE A 49 31.13 3.67 4.83
CA ILE A 49 30.68 2.27 4.69
C ILE A 49 29.26 2.11 5.22
N ALA A 50 28.93 2.71 6.36
CA ALA A 50 27.57 2.70 6.91
C ALA A 50 26.58 3.37 5.95
N TRP A 51 26.95 4.47 5.31
CA TRP A 51 26.12 5.15 4.31
C TRP A 51 25.89 4.28 3.06
N ILE A 52 26.92 3.60 2.55
CA ILE A 52 26.78 2.64 1.45
C ILE A 52 25.83 1.49 1.85
N LEU A 53 26.07 0.88 3.01
CA LEU A 53 25.24 -0.23 3.49
C LEU A 53 23.79 0.20 3.67
N TYR A 54 23.56 1.41 4.19
CA TYR A 54 22.22 1.98 4.33
C TYR A 54 21.52 2.11 2.97
N ASN A 55 22.18 2.67 1.96
CA ASN A 55 21.58 2.81 0.63
C ASN A 55 21.32 1.45 -0.04
N ASP A 56 22.24 0.49 0.12
CA ASP A 56 22.10 -0.86 -0.44
C ASP A 56 20.97 -1.66 0.24
N TRP A 57 20.67 -1.36 1.51
CA TRP A 57 19.54 -1.95 2.23
C TRP A 57 18.21 -1.24 1.98
N ARG A 58 18.25 0.07 1.77
CA ARG A 58 17.03 0.89 1.62
C ARG A 58 16.22 0.48 0.38
N ASP A 59 16.86 0.33 -0.76
CA ASP A 59 16.19 0.03 -2.03
C ASP A 59 15.48 -1.34 -2.07
N PRO A 60 16.08 -2.45 -1.57
CA PRO A 60 15.38 -3.73 -1.46
C PRO A 60 14.32 -3.69 -0.36
N TYR A 61 14.54 -2.96 0.74
CA TYR A 61 13.55 -2.82 1.80
C TYR A 61 12.29 -2.10 1.31
N SER A 62 12.43 -0.97 0.60
CA SER A 62 11.31 -0.26 -0.05
C SER A 62 10.55 -1.18 -1.02
N ALA A 63 11.28 -1.93 -1.85
CA ALA A 63 10.67 -2.85 -2.80
C ALA A 63 9.89 -3.98 -2.12
N GLN A 64 10.47 -4.59 -1.08
CA GLN A 64 9.82 -5.62 -0.29
C GLN A 64 8.55 -5.07 0.38
N LYS A 65 8.63 -3.88 0.97
CA LYS A 65 7.48 -3.23 1.58
C LYS A 65 6.35 -3.01 0.58
N LEU A 66 6.67 -2.52 -0.62
CA LEU A 66 5.67 -2.37 -1.69
C LEU A 66 5.07 -3.72 -2.12
N ASP A 67 5.86 -4.80 -2.14
CA ASP A 67 5.34 -6.16 -2.43
C ASP A 67 4.38 -6.63 -1.32
N ASP A 68 4.73 -6.38 -0.06
CA ASP A 68 3.91 -6.75 1.11
C ASP A 68 2.56 -6.00 1.09
N GLU A 69 2.57 -4.69 0.83
CA GLU A 69 1.33 -3.89 0.71
C GLU A 69 0.45 -4.38 -0.45
N ARG A 70 1.04 -4.73 -1.60
CA ARG A 70 0.28 -5.31 -2.73
C ARG A 70 -0.32 -6.66 -2.39
N SER A 71 0.40 -7.48 -1.65
CA SER A 71 -0.09 -8.76 -1.15
C SER A 71 -1.28 -8.56 -0.22
N ALA A 72 -1.18 -7.59 0.70
CA ALA A 72 -2.27 -7.21 1.60
C ALA A 72 -3.52 -6.79 0.82
N ILE A 73 -3.40 -5.86 -0.14
CA ILE A 73 -4.51 -5.45 -1.01
C ILE A 73 -5.17 -6.66 -1.70
N ARG A 74 -4.36 -7.58 -2.24
CA ARG A 74 -4.88 -8.77 -2.94
C ARG A 74 -5.66 -9.70 -2.03
N VAL A 75 -5.16 -9.93 -0.81
CA VAL A 75 -5.82 -10.79 0.19
C VAL A 75 -7.12 -10.15 0.66
N THR A 76 -7.10 -8.85 0.96
CA THR A 76 -8.27 -8.10 1.42
C THR A 76 -9.33 -8.02 0.32
N ALA A 77 -8.96 -7.71 -0.92
CA ALA A 77 -9.89 -7.69 -2.06
C ALA A 77 -10.54 -9.06 -2.29
N LYS A 78 -9.80 -10.16 -2.14
CA LYS A 78 -10.36 -11.51 -2.21
C LYS A 78 -11.35 -11.79 -1.07
N SER A 79 -11.05 -11.33 0.13
CA SER A 79 -11.90 -11.51 1.32
C SER A 79 -13.20 -10.71 1.18
N PHE A 80 -13.10 -9.44 0.77
CA PHE A 80 -14.23 -8.59 0.41
C PHE A 80 -15.12 -9.26 -0.65
N ARG A 81 -14.54 -9.77 -1.75
CA ARG A 81 -15.30 -10.45 -2.81
C ARG A 81 -16.11 -11.63 -2.28
N ASN A 82 -15.49 -12.47 -1.46
CA ASN A 82 -16.15 -13.64 -0.90
C ASN A 82 -17.31 -13.22 0.01
N SER A 83 -17.07 -12.26 0.91
CA SER A 83 -18.10 -11.71 1.79
C SER A 83 -19.24 -11.05 1.01
N PHE A 84 -18.94 -10.35 -0.08
CA PHE A 84 -19.94 -9.77 -0.97
C PHE A 84 -20.79 -10.85 -1.63
N TYR A 85 -20.20 -11.96 -2.10
CA TYR A 85 -20.99 -13.04 -2.69
C TYR A 85 -21.89 -13.76 -1.70
N GLU A 86 -21.44 -13.93 -0.46
CA GLU A 86 -22.26 -14.45 0.63
C GLU A 86 -23.43 -13.51 0.92
N PHE A 87 -23.16 -12.21 1.10
CA PHE A 87 -24.18 -11.18 1.26
C PHE A 87 -25.18 -11.14 0.11
N ASN A 88 -24.67 -11.11 -1.12
CA ASN A 88 -25.47 -11.06 -2.35
C ASN A 88 -26.36 -12.30 -2.49
N SER A 89 -25.83 -13.49 -2.17
CA SER A 89 -26.61 -14.72 -2.16
C SER A 89 -27.73 -14.66 -1.11
N HIS A 90 -27.44 -14.15 0.09
CA HIS A 90 -28.44 -13.97 1.13
C HIS A 90 -29.57 -13.04 0.64
N VAL A 91 -29.24 -11.86 0.12
CA VAL A 91 -30.21 -10.88 -0.41
C VAL A 91 -31.07 -11.47 -1.53
N LEU A 92 -30.48 -12.18 -2.49
CA LEU A 92 -31.23 -12.76 -3.61
C LEU A 92 -32.19 -13.88 -3.19
N ASN A 93 -31.88 -14.58 -2.10
CA ASN A 93 -32.68 -15.68 -1.56
C ASN A 93 -33.75 -15.21 -0.56
N PHE A 94 -34.00 -13.90 -0.44
CA PHE A 94 -35.05 -13.39 0.43
C PHE A 94 -36.40 -14.00 0.05
N PRO A 95 -37.09 -14.71 0.97
CA PRO A 95 -38.25 -15.53 0.63
C PRO A 95 -39.47 -14.75 0.15
N GLY A 96 -39.49 -13.42 0.23
CA GLY A 96 -40.61 -12.58 -0.20
C GLY A 96 -41.83 -12.70 0.72
N GLY A 97 -42.36 -11.56 1.15
CA GLY A 97 -43.40 -11.50 2.18
C GLY A 97 -42.80 -11.58 3.59
N ILE A 98 -43.43 -10.89 4.56
CA ILE A 98 -42.98 -10.81 5.95
C ILE A 98 -43.15 -12.19 6.59
N PRO A 99 -42.09 -13.00 6.80
CA PRO A 99 -42.23 -14.27 7.47
C PRO A 99 -42.26 -14.01 8.98
N SER A 100 -42.86 -14.92 9.73
CA SER A 100 -42.83 -14.96 11.20
C SER A 100 -41.41 -15.05 11.81
N ASN A 101 -40.37 -15.18 10.97
CA ASN A 101 -38.96 -15.30 11.34
C ASN A 101 -38.09 -14.11 10.85
N THR A 102 -38.69 -12.94 10.69
CA THR A 102 -38.06 -11.70 10.19
C THR A 102 -36.82 -11.30 11.00
N GLY A 103 -36.79 -11.59 12.31
CA GLY A 103 -35.68 -11.25 13.19
C GLY A 103 -34.39 -12.00 12.89
N SER A 104 -34.42 -13.30 12.62
CA SER A 104 -33.20 -14.08 12.35
C SER A 104 -32.62 -13.73 10.98
N TYR A 105 -33.47 -13.47 9.99
CA TYR A 105 -33.02 -13.02 8.67
C TYR A 105 -32.38 -11.64 8.75
N PHE A 106 -33.04 -10.69 9.43
CA PHE A 106 -32.49 -9.35 9.63
C PHE A 106 -31.14 -9.37 10.36
N ALA A 107 -31.01 -10.17 11.42
CA ALA A 107 -29.74 -10.31 12.13
C ALA A 107 -28.62 -10.84 11.23
N GLU A 108 -28.92 -11.81 10.38
CA GLU A 108 -27.94 -12.36 9.44
C GLU A 108 -27.58 -11.36 8.32
N TYR A 109 -28.56 -10.60 7.82
CA TYR A 109 -28.33 -9.49 6.89
C TYR A 109 -27.34 -8.48 7.48
N MET A 110 -27.60 -7.99 8.70
CA MET A 110 -26.75 -7.02 9.39
C MET A 110 -25.34 -7.57 9.62
N ARG A 111 -25.22 -8.86 9.97
CA ARG A 111 -23.94 -9.53 10.16
C ARG A 111 -23.12 -9.58 8.86
N LEU A 112 -23.75 -10.00 7.77
CA LEU A 112 -23.09 -10.11 6.45
C LEU A 112 -22.74 -8.75 5.86
N GLU A 113 -23.62 -7.75 6.03
CA GLU A 113 -23.37 -6.37 5.64
C GLU A 113 -22.15 -5.80 6.39
N ALA A 114 -22.15 -5.88 7.72
CA ALA A 114 -21.04 -5.38 8.53
C ALA A 114 -19.72 -6.08 8.19
N GLN A 115 -19.73 -7.41 8.02
CA GLN A 115 -18.55 -8.16 7.63
C GLN A 115 -17.99 -7.70 6.28
N MET A 116 -18.86 -7.52 5.29
CA MET A 116 -18.47 -7.04 3.96
C MET A 116 -17.93 -5.61 3.99
N LEU A 117 -18.58 -4.71 4.72
CA LEU A 117 -18.15 -3.32 4.85
C LEU A 117 -16.80 -3.20 5.59
N ASN A 118 -16.57 -3.99 6.63
CA ASN A 118 -15.27 -4.03 7.31
C ASN A 118 -14.14 -4.41 6.34
N TYR A 119 -14.34 -5.44 5.49
CA TYR A 119 -13.32 -5.80 4.49
C TYR A 119 -13.14 -4.73 3.41
N LEU A 120 -14.18 -3.95 3.12
CA LEU A 120 -14.10 -2.83 2.18
C LEU A 120 -13.31 -1.66 2.78
N GLU A 121 -13.50 -1.39 4.07
CA GLU A 121 -12.73 -0.42 4.85
C GLU A 121 -11.26 -0.82 4.92
N ASP A 122 -10.98 -2.08 5.28
CA ASP A 122 -9.62 -2.64 5.26
C ASP A 122 -8.97 -2.47 3.87
N LEU A 123 -9.74 -2.67 2.79
CA LEU A 123 -9.24 -2.51 1.43
C LEU A 123 -8.90 -1.04 1.14
N SER A 124 -9.74 -0.12 1.60
CA SER A 124 -9.54 1.33 1.48
C SER A 124 -8.28 1.78 2.22
N GLU A 125 -8.07 1.31 3.45
CA GLU A 125 -6.88 1.60 4.25
C GLU A 125 -5.62 1.07 3.57
N ASN A 126 -5.62 -0.19 3.14
CA ASN A 126 -4.48 -0.79 2.43
C ASN A 126 -4.16 -0.02 1.13
N LEU A 127 -5.19 0.41 0.39
CA LEU A 127 -5.02 1.23 -0.81
C LEU A 127 -4.43 2.62 -0.49
N HIS A 128 -4.88 3.23 0.61
CA HIS A 128 -4.35 4.50 1.09
C HIS A 128 -2.87 4.38 1.50
N PHE A 129 -2.50 3.36 2.28
CA PHE A 129 -1.11 3.11 2.67
C PHE A 129 -0.23 2.89 1.44
N TYR A 130 -0.65 2.01 0.54
CA TYR A 130 0.06 1.78 -0.71
C TYR A 130 0.23 3.06 -1.53
N SER A 131 -0.82 3.88 -1.65
CA SER A 131 -0.74 5.15 -2.37
C SER A 131 0.26 6.12 -1.73
N THR A 132 0.32 6.17 -0.40
CA THR A 132 1.23 7.05 0.34
C THR A 132 2.69 6.63 0.12
N PHE A 133 2.99 5.33 0.25
CA PHE A 133 4.34 4.82 -0.01
C PHE A 133 4.77 4.99 -1.46
N PHE A 134 3.86 4.77 -2.41
CA PHE A 134 4.18 4.87 -3.83
C PHE A 134 4.40 6.32 -4.30
N LEU A 135 3.66 7.27 -3.74
CA LEU A 135 3.74 8.69 -4.13
C LEU A 135 5.00 9.40 -3.65
N GLU A 136 5.71 8.86 -2.66
CA GLU A 136 6.97 9.43 -2.20
C GLU A 136 8.16 9.13 -3.13
N GLU A 137 8.05 8.13 -4.03
CA GLU A 137 9.23 7.57 -4.72
C GLU A 137 9.47 8.02 -6.17
N THR A 138 8.51 8.57 -6.95
CA THR A 138 8.77 8.89 -8.40
C THR A 138 7.87 9.98 -9.06
N GLU A 139 8.41 10.73 -10.04
CA GLU A 139 7.68 11.69 -10.90
C GLU A 139 7.56 11.24 -12.39
N ASP A 140 7.44 9.94 -12.67
CA ASP A 140 7.33 9.47 -14.06
C ASP A 140 5.87 9.45 -14.59
N ILE A 141 5.71 9.48 -15.92
CA ILE A 141 4.41 9.38 -16.62
C ILE A 141 3.64 8.12 -16.20
N ASN A 142 4.32 6.97 -16.08
CA ASN A 142 3.67 5.73 -15.63
C ASN A 142 3.20 5.84 -14.18
N THR A 143 3.93 6.56 -13.32
CA THR A 143 3.52 6.88 -11.95
C THR A 143 2.23 7.71 -11.93
N ARG A 144 2.08 8.64 -12.87
CA ARG A 144 0.86 9.46 -12.98
C ARG A 144 -0.37 8.62 -13.33
N THR A 145 -0.29 7.77 -14.36
CA THR A 145 -1.41 6.88 -14.73
C THR A 145 -1.76 5.96 -13.56
N HIS A 146 -0.75 5.43 -12.86
CA HIS A 146 -1.01 4.60 -11.70
C HIS A 146 -1.73 5.35 -10.57
N LYS A 147 -1.31 6.59 -10.29
CA LYS A 147 -1.99 7.45 -9.32
C LYS A 147 -3.45 7.69 -9.70
N GLU A 148 -3.72 7.97 -10.96
CA GLU A 148 -5.08 8.15 -11.48
C GLU A 148 -5.92 6.87 -11.29
N ASN A 149 -5.32 5.69 -11.53
CA ASN A 149 -5.97 4.39 -11.27
C ASN A 149 -6.27 4.18 -9.77
N LEU A 150 -5.33 4.49 -8.88
CA LEU A 150 -5.55 4.37 -7.44
C LEU A 150 -6.69 5.28 -6.96
N ILE A 151 -6.72 6.54 -7.43
CA ILE A 151 -7.81 7.48 -7.13
C ILE A 151 -9.15 6.92 -7.63
N PHE A 152 -9.18 6.38 -8.85
CA PHE A 152 -10.37 5.76 -9.41
C PHE A 152 -10.90 4.64 -8.51
N TYR A 153 -10.04 3.72 -8.05
CA TYR A 153 -10.45 2.62 -7.17
C TYR A 153 -10.92 3.11 -5.80
N SER A 154 -10.26 4.10 -5.21
CA SER A 154 -10.72 4.74 -3.96
C SER A 154 -12.12 5.34 -4.13
N GLU A 155 -12.41 5.98 -5.27
CA GLU A 155 -13.75 6.52 -5.55
C GLU A 155 -14.78 5.40 -5.73
N GLN A 156 -14.41 4.27 -6.35
CA GLN A 156 -15.31 3.10 -6.43
C GLN A 156 -15.66 2.55 -5.03
N ILE A 157 -14.70 2.51 -4.10
CA ILE A 157 -14.93 2.10 -2.71
C ILE A 157 -15.92 3.06 -2.04
N LYS A 158 -15.70 4.37 -2.20
CA LYS A 158 -16.57 5.41 -1.64
C LYS A 158 -18.01 5.31 -2.17
N ILE A 159 -18.17 5.20 -3.49
CA ILE A 159 -19.48 5.01 -4.14
C ILE A 159 -20.18 3.77 -3.59
N PHE A 160 -19.43 2.68 -3.36
CA PHE A 160 -19.98 1.47 -2.75
C PHE A 160 -20.48 1.76 -1.33
N HIS A 161 -19.67 2.36 -0.46
CA HIS A 161 -20.07 2.75 0.89
C HIS A 161 -21.32 3.63 0.92
N GLU A 162 -21.38 4.65 0.07
CA GLU A 162 -22.53 5.57 0.00
C GLU A 162 -23.85 4.84 -0.27
N LYS A 163 -23.83 3.73 -1.02
CA LYS A 163 -25.04 2.92 -1.27
C LYS A 163 -25.55 2.17 -0.05
N PHE A 164 -24.68 1.83 0.90
CA PHE A 164 -25.08 1.19 2.15
C PHE A 164 -25.41 2.20 3.25
N HIS A 165 -24.86 3.41 3.19
CA HIS A 165 -25.19 4.50 4.12
C HIS A 165 -26.41 5.35 3.74
N GLU A 166 -26.97 5.19 2.54
CA GLU A 166 -28.13 5.96 2.07
C GLU A 166 -29.37 5.79 2.97
N PHE A 167 -29.47 4.64 3.66
CA PHE A 167 -30.57 4.34 4.56
C PHE A 167 -30.09 3.64 5.84
N ASP A 168 -30.70 3.98 6.97
CA ASP A 168 -30.44 3.29 8.24
C ASP A 168 -31.28 1.99 8.33
N PRO A 169 -30.63 0.80 8.35
CA PRO A 169 -31.32 -0.47 8.41
C PRO A 169 -32.12 -0.67 9.71
N TYR A 170 -31.80 0.04 10.79
CA TYR A 170 -32.55 -0.04 12.05
C TYR A 170 -33.90 0.68 11.99
N THR A 171 -34.04 1.70 11.14
CA THR A 171 -35.27 2.51 11.06
C THR A 171 -36.12 2.18 9.85
N ASN A 172 -35.51 1.70 8.75
CA ASN A 172 -36.24 1.39 7.52
C ASN A 172 -35.66 0.19 6.78
N PHE A 173 -35.58 -0.97 7.44
CA PHE A 173 -35.02 -2.19 6.84
C PHE A 173 -35.63 -2.54 5.47
N VAL A 174 -36.95 -2.45 5.32
CA VAL A 174 -37.63 -2.80 4.05
C VAL A 174 -37.17 -1.89 2.92
N GLY A 175 -37.10 -0.57 3.15
CA GLY A 175 -36.59 0.37 2.14
C GLY A 175 -35.11 0.16 1.81
N VAL A 176 -34.28 -0.13 2.82
CA VAL A 176 -32.85 -0.45 2.63
C VAL A 176 -32.71 -1.71 1.77
N PHE A 177 -33.43 -2.76 2.14
CA PHE A 177 -33.41 -4.04 1.45
C PHE A 177 -33.86 -3.88 0.00
N ASP A 178 -34.96 -3.17 -0.26
CA ASP A 178 -35.46 -2.96 -1.63
C ASP A 178 -34.46 -2.17 -2.49
N ASN A 179 -33.82 -1.13 -1.91
CA ASN A 179 -32.77 -0.39 -2.60
C ASN A 179 -31.57 -1.28 -2.92
N ILE A 180 -31.04 -2.00 -1.94
CA ILE A 180 -29.87 -2.88 -2.12
C ILE A 180 -30.18 -4.03 -3.09
N ASN A 181 -31.33 -4.68 -2.95
CA ASN A 181 -31.80 -5.73 -3.85
C ASN A 181 -31.93 -5.21 -5.29
N THR A 182 -32.40 -3.97 -5.49
CA THR A 182 -32.44 -3.33 -6.81
C THR A 182 -31.04 -3.14 -7.38
N ASN A 183 -30.10 -2.62 -6.59
CA ASN A 183 -28.71 -2.41 -7.02
C ASN A 183 -27.97 -3.73 -7.32
N VAL A 184 -28.23 -4.77 -6.53
CA VAL A 184 -27.75 -6.14 -6.73
C VAL A 184 -28.29 -6.70 -8.05
N ARG A 185 -29.61 -6.63 -8.27
CA ARG A 185 -30.27 -7.14 -9.49
C ARG A 185 -29.83 -6.40 -10.74
N ASN A 186 -29.62 -5.09 -10.64
CA ASN A 186 -29.10 -4.25 -11.72
C ASN A 186 -27.59 -4.43 -11.96
N ARG A 187 -26.93 -5.33 -11.21
CA ARG A 187 -25.49 -5.63 -11.29
C ARG A 187 -24.57 -4.42 -11.09
N PHE A 188 -25.08 -3.32 -10.54
CA PHE A 188 -24.29 -2.10 -10.31
C PHE A 188 -23.18 -2.36 -9.28
N LEU A 189 -23.54 -2.90 -8.11
CA LEU A 189 -22.57 -3.26 -7.07
C LEU A 189 -21.62 -4.37 -7.54
N MET A 190 -22.12 -5.31 -8.35
CA MET A 190 -21.29 -6.36 -8.94
C MET A 190 -20.20 -5.78 -9.85
N GLY A 191 -20.53 -4.78 -10.66
CA GLY A 191 -19.54 -4.10 -11.52
C GLY A 191 -18.46 -3.39 -10.72
N ILE A 192 -18.79 -2.81 -9.56
CA ILE A 192 -17.80 -2.24 -8.64
C ILE A 192 -16.91 -3.33 -8.04
N VAL A 193 -17.50 -4.42 -7.56
CA VAL A 193 -16.77 -5.57 -6.99
C VAL A 193 -15.82 -6.18 -8.01
N GLU A 194 -16.24 -6.33 -9.27
CA GLU A 194 -15.38 -6.84 -10.34
C GLU A 194 -14.16 -5.94 -10.58
N LYS A 195 -14.34 -4.61 -10.64
CA LYS A 195 -13.23 -3.67 -10.76
C LYS A 195 -12.26 -3.77 -9.58
N LEU A 196 -12.78 -3.74 -8.35
CA LEU A 196 -11.97 -3.76 -7.14
C LEU A 196 -11.25 -5.10 -6.92
N CYS A 197 -11.87 -6.22 -7.28
CA CYS A 197 -11.35 -7.54 -6.93
C CYS A 197 -10.60 -8.23 -8.06
N ASN A 198 -10.85 -7.84 -9.31
CA ASN A 198 -10.21 -8.45 -10.47
C ASN A 198 -9.27 -7.50 -11.20
N ASP A 199 -9.61 -6.22 -11.31
CA ASP A 199 -8.81 -5.28 -12.12
C ASP A 199 -7.72 -4.61 -11.30
N LEU A 200 -8.03 -4.13 -10.08
CA LEU A 200 -7.04 -3.55 -9.17
C LEU A 200 -5.81 -4.46 -8.95
N PRO A 201 -5.95 -5.76 -8.62
CA PRO A 201 -4.77 -6.63 -8.46
C PRO A 201 -3.94 -6.80 -9.74
N LYS A 202 -4.55 -6.72 -10.93
CA LYS A 202 -3.83 -6.80 -12.20
C LYS A 202 -3.04 -5.52 -12.46
N GLU A 203 -3.67 -4.37 -12.23
CA GLU A 203 -3.02 -3.06 -12.35
C GLU A 203 -1.79 -2.95 -11.45
N LEU A 204 -1.90 -3.42 -10.20
CA LEU A 204 -0.79 -3.47 -9.26
C LEU A 204 0.35 -4.39 -9.73
N ALA A 205 0.03 -5.48 -10.43
CA ALA A 205 1.03 -6.42 -10.96
C ALA A 205 1.76 -5.88 -12.22
N VAL A 206 1.08 -5.11 -13.07
CA VAL A 206 1.71 -4.47 -14.25
C VAL A 206 2.82 -3.53 -13.81
N MET A 207 2.58 -2.73 -12.79
CA MET A 207 3.56 -1.76 -12.26
C MET A 207 4.82 -2.42 -11.69
N GLN A 208 4.70 -3.60 -11.06
CA GLN A 208 5.87 -4.34 -10.58
C GLN A 208 6.83 -4.69 -11.71
N ASN A 209 6.28 -5.14 -12.83
CA ASN A 209 7.09 -5.52 -13.98
C ASN A 209 7.77 -4.31 -14.64
N GLU A 210 7.19 -3.13 -14.51
CA GLU A 210 7.79 -1.89 -15.02
C GLU A 210 8.85 -1.32 -14.09
N SER A 211 8.64 -1.36 -12.77
CA SER A 211 9.62 -0.90 -11.78
C SER A 211 10.87 -1.80 -11.77
N LEU A 212 10.69 -3.12 -11.94
CA LEU A 212 11.80 -4.07 -12.07
C LEU A 212 12.60 -3.90 -13.38
N LYS A 213 11.99 -3.40 -14.46
CA LYS A 213 12.70 -3.14 -15.73
C LYS A 213 13.57 -1.89 -15.70
N LYS A 214 13.33 -0.96 -14.76
CA LYS A 214 14.09 0.28 -14.63
C LYS A 214 15.30 0.16 -13.69
N ARG A 215 15.36 -0.90 -12.88
CA ARG A 215 16.51 -1.24 -12.04
C ARG A 215 17.49 -2.10 -12.83
#